data_AF-A0A842VSY0-F1
#
_entry.id   AF-A0A842VSY0-F1
#
_cell.length_a   1.000
_cell.length_b   1.000
_cell.length_c   1.000
_cell.angle_alpha   90.00
_cell.angle_beta   90.00
_cell.angle_gamma   90.00
#
_symmetry.space_group_name_H-M   'P 1'
#
loop_
_entity.id
_entity.type
_entity.pdbx_description
1 polymer ?
#
loop_
_entity_poly.entity_id
_entity_poly.type
_entity_poly.pdbx_seq_one_letter_code
_entity_poly.pdbx_strand_id
1 'polypeptide(L)'
;MGNDFSTSPIYRDDEDQLDFVYTISTSKIVKYLLNPTFPDDPIRAEFGKLMEEGYQHVCYLLKIKGWQSLLMYDCESLEEFIEEEIYMYLEEHSELLREDELEEGQEIAKVFFQHGVCGLTPKTRVREAFKSHFVFAKADLRSEYGTLYEFKTYPINEYAELQAKIFSWVYNEPVHLVGWDGDKIEEVVLNSVNINFKNIPNEFWEIEPLQMLLSYSKPFIREYGYYRTFL
;
A
#
# COMPACT_ATOMS: atom_id res chain seq x y z
N MET A 1 -2.95 -33.92 -15.06
CA MET A 1 -1.66 -33.55 -15.69
C MET A 1 -1.24 -32.26 -15.05
N GLY A 2 -0.25 -32.34 -14.15
CA GLY A 2 0.17 -31.24 -13.31
C GLY A 2 1.08 -30.26 -14.03
N ASN A 3 1.07 -29.02 -13.55
CA ASN A 3 2.18 -28.08 -13.69
C ASN A 3 2.32 -27.38 -12.33
N ASP A 4 3.19 -27.94 -11.49
CA ASP A 4 3.80 -27.26 -10.36
C ASP A 4 4.73 -26.18 -10.93
N PHE A 5 4.35 -24.91 -10.81
CA PHE A 5 5.28 -23.80 -10.99
C PHE A 5 5.86 -23.43 -9.62
N SER A 6 6.89 -24.18 -9.28
CA SER A 6 7.85 -23.90 -8.22
C SER A 6 8.35 -22.45 -8.31
N THR A 7 8.12 -21.67 -7.26
CA THR A 7 8.73 -20.35 -7.02
C THR A 7 10.12 -20.47 -6.37
N SER A 8 10.89 -21.49 -6.72
CA SER A 8 12.24 -21.64 -6.17
C SER A 8 13.21 -20.64 -6.80
N PRO A 9 14.05 -19.96 -6.00
CA PRO A 9 15.16 -19.18 -6.54
C PRO A 9 16.10 -20.12 -7.30
N ILE A 10 16.43 -19.76 -8.54
CA ILE A 10 17.49 -20.41 -9.30
C ILE A 10 18.81 -20.01 -8.65
N TYR A 11 19.37 -20.89 -7.81
CA TYR A 11 20.77 -20.78 -7.40
C TYR A 11 21.62 -21.16 -8.61
N ARG A 12 22.39 -20.20 -9.13
CA ARG A 12 23.45 -20.46 -10.11
C ARG A 12 24.71 -20.83 -9.33
N ASP A 13 25.26 -22.00 -9.66
CA ASP A 13 26.43 -22.64 -9.06
C ASP A 13 27.79 -22.00 -9.46
N ASP A 14 27.88 -20.68 -9.60
CA ASP A 14 29.18 -20.04 -9.85
C ASP A 14 29.44 -18.92 -8.84
N GLU A 15 30.57 -19.06 -8.15
CA GLU A 15 31.10 -18.29 -7.02
C GLU A 15 31.38 -16.82 -7.34
N ASP A 16 30.32 -16.02 -7.39
CA ASP A 16 30.34 -14.63 -6.92
C ASP A 16 29.19 -14.50 -5.93
N GLN A 17 29.46 -14.76 -4.64
CA GLN A 17 28.51 -14.44 -3.57
C GLN A 17 28.24 -12.94 -3.62
N LEU A 18 27.11 -12.57 -4.23
CA LEU A 18 26.59 -11.22 -4.12
C LEU A 18 26.11 -11.04 -2.68
N ASP A 19 27.02 -10.58 -1.83
CA ASP A 19 26.69 -10.14 -0.46
C ASP A 19 25.68 -8.97 -0.49
N PHE A 20 25.60 -8.27 -1.62
CA PHE A 20 24.78 -7.09 -1.83
C PHE A 20 23.97 -7.15 -3.13
N VAL A 21 22.84 -6.46 -3.10
CA VAL A 21 21.92 -6.26 -4.22
C VAL A 21 21.60 -4.78 -4.36
N TYR A 22 21.05 -4.41 -5.51
CA TYR A 22 20.53 -3.08 -5.77
C TYR A 22 19.02 -3.10 -5.62
N THR A 23 18.44 -2.21 -4.81
CA THR A 23 16.99 -2.13 -4.58
C THR A 23 16.46 -0.74 -4.86
N ILE A 24 15.19 -0.66 -5.24
CA ILE A 24 14.51 0.62 -5.43
C ILE A 24 13.00 0.46 -5.17
N SER A 25 12.40 1.48 -4.54
CA SER A 25 10.95 1.54 -4.35
C SER A 25 10.25 1.96 -5.65
N THR A 26 9.02 1.51 -5.84
CA THR A 26 8.21 1.99 -6.96
C THR A 26 8.02 3.50 -6.97
N SER A 27 7.81 4.12 -5.81
CA SER A 27 7.67 5.58 -5.70
C SER A 27 8.92 6.32 -6.20
N LYS A 28 10.12 5.80 -5.94
CA LYS A 28 11.38 6.37 -6.46
C LYS A 28 11.48 6.22 -7.97
N ILE A 29 11.08 5.07 -8.52
CA ILE A 29 11.02 4.85 -9.97
C ILE A 29 10.11 5.87 -10.63
N VAL A 30 8.88 6.05 -10.13
CA VAL A 30 7.92 6.98 -10.73
C VAL A 30 8.42 8.42 -10.65
N LYS A 31 8.98 8.83 -9.50
CA LYS A 31 9.59 10.15 -9.34
C LYS A 31 10.69 10.41 -10.35
N TYR A 32 11.54 9.42 -10.62
CA TYR A 32 12.57 9.53 -11.67
C TYR A 32 11.96 9.66 -13.07
N LEU A 33 10.98 8.80 -13.40
CA LEU A 33 10.44 8.73 -14.76
C LEU A 33 9.58 9.94 -15.15
N LEU A 34 8.77 10.45 -14.22
CA LEU A 34 7.83 11.53 -14.50
C LEU A 34 8.35 12.91 -14.07
N ASN A 35 9.39 12.95 -13.23
CA ASN A 35 9.84 14.17 -12.55
C ASN A 35 8.65 15.04 -12.06
N PRO A 36 7.71 14.45 -11.32
CA PRO A 36 6.45 15.10 -11.02
C PRO A 36 6.68 16.33 -10.14
N THR A 37 6.13 17.47 -10.55
CA THR A 37 6.05 18.66 -9.70
C THR A 37 4.83 18.52 -8.81
N PHE A 38 5.01 17.96 -7.62
CA PHE A 38 4.01 18.08 -6.57
C PHE A 38 4.22 19.42 -5.86
N PRO A 39 3.16 20.17 -5.54
CA PRO A 39 3.29 21.15 -4.48
C PRO A 39 3.74 20.41 -3.22
N ASP A 40 4.85 20.86 -2.62
CA ASP A 40 5.28 20.38 -1.31
C ASP A 40 4.33 20.95 -0.25
N ASP A 41 3.12 20.39 -0.20
CA ASP A 41 2.19 20.59 0.91
C ASP A 41 2.43 19.48 1.93
N PRO A 42 3.20 19.76 3.01
CA PRO A 42 3.51 18.76 4.01
C PRO A 42 2.26 18.27 4.74
N ILE A 43 1.23 19.12 4.89
CA ILE A 43 -0.03 18.73 5.54
C ILE A 43 -0.75 17.73 4.67
N ARG A 44 -0.85 17.96 3.36
CA ARG A 44 -1.51 17.01 2.46
C ARG A 44 -0.76 15.68 2.34
N ALA A 45 0.57 15.73 2.33
CA ALA A 45 1.40 14.53 2.34
C ALA A 45 1.23 13.71 3.62
N GLU A 46 1.15 14.37 4.77
CA GLU A 46 0.86 13.74 6.06
C GLU A 46 -0.54 13.15 6.10
N PHE A 47 -1.56 13.92 5.71
CA PHE A 47 -2.95 13.47 5.60
C PHE A 47 -3.07 12.19 4.77
N GLY A 48 -2.51 12.19 3.55
CA GLY A 48 -2.57 11.01 2.67
C GLY A 48 -1.93 9.76 3.30
N LYS A 49 -0.83 9.93 4.02
CA LYS A 49 -0.15 8.83 4.71
C LYS A 49 -0.95 8.32 5.91
N LEU A 50 -1.47 9.23 6.74
CA LEU A 50 -2.27 8.84 7.91
C LEU A 50 -3.59 8.20 7.51
N MET A 51 -4.20 8.66 6.42
CA MET A 51 -5.36 7.99 5.82
C MET A 51 -5.04 6.59 5.34
N GLU A 52 -3.88 6.37 4.72
CA GLU A 52 -3.43 5.04 4.35
C GLU A 52 -3.30 4.12 5.57
N GLU A 53 -2.59 4.57 6.61
CA GLU A 53 -2.37 3.78 7.82
C GLU A 53 -3.67 3.54 8.61
N GLY A 54 -4.51 4.57 8.75
CA GLY A 54 -5.79 4.52 9.45
C GLY A 54 -6.81 3.62 8.75
N TYR A 55 -6.93 3.71 7.43
CA TYR A 55 -7.85 2.84 6.70
C TYR A 55 -7.40 1.37 6.70
N GLN A 56 -6.09 1.12 6.63
CA GLN A 56 -5.53 -0.21 6.85
C GLN A 56 -5.84 -0.74 8.27
N HIS A 57 -5.78 0.13 9.29
CA HIS A 57 -6.14 -0.20 10.67
C HIS A 57 -7.62 -0.60 10.79
N VAL A 58 -8.52 0.21 10.25
CA VAL A 58 -9.96 -0.08 10.24
C VAL A 58 -10.23 -1.42 9.57
N CYS A 59 -9.68 -1.65 8.37
CA CYS A 59 -9.85 -2.93 7.68
C CYS A 59 -9.34 -4.13 8.50
N TYR A 60 -8.25 -3.95 9.24
CA TYR A 60 -7.74 -4.97 10.16
C TYR A 60 -8.72 -5.21 11.31
N LEU A 61 -9.22 -4.16 11.97
CA LEU A 61 -10.21 -4.27 13.06
C LEU A 61 -11.47 -5.02 12.60
N LEU A 62 -12.00 -4.66 11.44
CA LEU A 62 -13.16 -5.33 10.84
C LEU A 62 -12.91 -6.83 10.65
N LYS A 63 -11.71 -7.21 10.23
CA LYS A 63 -11.35 -8.62 10.04
C LYS A 63 -11.20 -9.39 11.36
N ILE A 64 -10.53 -8.80 12.36
CA ILE A 64 -10.22 -9.53 13.61
C ILE A 64 -11.39 -9.58 14.59
N LYS A 65 -12.16 -8.49 14.69
CA LYS A 65 -13.32 -8.43 15.59
C LYS A 65 -14.51 -9.15 14.96
N GLY A 66 -14.60 -9.16 13.64
CA GLY A 66 -15.77 -9.62 12.91
C GLY A 66 -16.96 -8.70 13.14
N TRP A 67 -17.88 -8.66 12.18
CA TRP A 67 -19.05 -7.76 12.21
C TRP A 67 -19.83 -7.83 13.53
N GLN A 68 -20.02 -9.04 14.06
CA GLN A 68 -20.87 -9.28 15.24
C GLN A 68 -20.32 -8.65 16.52
N SER A 69 -19.01 -8.47 16.63
CA SER A 69 -18.39 -7.84 17.81
C SER A 69 -18.44 -6.31 17.75
N LEU A 70 -18.75 -5.73 16.59
CA LEU A 70 -18.86 -4.27 16.41
C LEU A 70 -20.18 -3.74 16.96
N LEU A 71 -21.23 -4.56 17.05
CA LEU A 71 -22.49 -4.23 17.74
C LEU A 71 -22.33 -4.01 19.26
N MET A 72 -21.14 -4.24 19.83
CA MET A 72 -20.80 -3.91 21.22
C MET A 72 -20.15 -2.54 21.39
N TYR A 73 -19.75 -1.92 20.28
CA TYR A 73 -19.46 -0.48 20.23
C TYR A 73 -20.81 0.17 19.97
N ASP A 74 -21.16 1.21 20.72
CA ASP A 74 -22.48 1.88 20.68
C ASP A 74 -22.80 2.55 19.31
N CYS A 75 -22.17 2.13 18.21
CA CYS A 75 -22.45 2.56 16.85
C CYS A 75 -23.75 1.92 16.34
N GLU A 76 -24.58 2.71 15.67
CA GLU A 76 -25.81 2.28 15.02
C GLU A 76 -25.55 1.54 13.70
N SER A 77 -24.38 1.79 13.07
CA SER A 77 -24.02 1.19 11.78
C SER A 77 -22.52 0.92 11.60
N LEU A 78 -22.19 0.15 10.56
CA LEU A 78 -20.80 -0.11 10.18
C LEU A 78 -20.12 1.12 9.56
N GLU A 79 -20.90 1.96 8.88
CA GLU A 79 -20.39 3.22 8.32
C GLU A 79 -19.96 4.16 9.44
N GLU A 80 -20.80 4.31 10.45
CA GLU A 80 -20.49 5.10 11.65
C GLU A 80 -19.25 4.60 12.38
N PHE A 81 -19.11 3.27 12.57
CA PHE A 81 -17.88 2.70 13.14
C PHE A 81 -16.62 3.07 12.33
N ILE A 82 -16.69 3.02 11.00
CA ILE A 82 -15.56 3.36 10.13
C ILE A 82 -15.23 4.85 10.23
N GLU A 83 -16.24 5.70 10.20
CA GLU A 83 -16.11 7.15 10.34
C GLU A 83 -15.49 7.50 11.71
N GLU A 84 -15.96 6.92 12.81
CA GLU A 84 -15.43 7.16 14.16
C GLU A 84 -13.98 6.69 14.31
N GLU A 85 -13.66 5.47 13.87
CA GLU A 85 -12.30 4.93 14.00
C GLU A 85 -11.29 5.70 13.14
N ILE A 86 -11.67 6.18 11.95
CA ILE A 86 -10.80 7.02 11.13
C ILE A 86 -10.59 8.38 11.78
N TYR A 87 -11.65 9.03 12.23
CA TYR A 87 -11.55 10.31 12.93
C TYR A 87 -10.61 10.20 14.13
N MET A 88 -10.84 9.20 15.00
CA MET A 88 -10.01 8.95 16.17
C MET A 88 -8.56 8.66 15.78
N TYR A 89 -8.33 7.88 14.73
CA TYR A 89 -6.98 7.56 14.27
C TYR A 89 -6.24 8.82 13.81
N LEU A 90 -6.86 9.65 12.97
CA LEU A 90 -6.27 10.88 12.46
C LEU A 90 -6.01 11.89 13.59
N GLU A 91 -6.98 12.09 14.48
CA GLU A 91 -6.89 12.99 15.63
C GLU A 91 -5.76 12.57 16.60
N GLU A 92 -5.62 11.28 16.88
CA GLU A 92 -4.55 10.77 17.77
C GLU A 92 -3.15 10.89 17.13
N HIS A 93 -3.06 10.80 15.80
CA HIS A 93 -1.79 10.67 15.09
C HIS A 93 -1.31 11.95 14.39
N SER A 94 -2.06 13.05 14.45
CA SER A 94 -1.60 14.36 13.96
C SER A 94 -2.15 15.54 14.76
N GLU A 95 -1.25 16.45 15.14
CA GLU A 95 -1.62 17.77 15.68
C GLU A 95 -1.78 18.83 14.57
N LEU A 96 -1.50 18.47 13.31
CA LEU A 96 -1.48 19.41 12.18
C LEU A 96 -2.77 19.41 11.37
N LEU A 97 -3.55 18.34 11.43
CA LEU A 97 -4.84 18.25 10.77
C LEU A 97 -5.89 19.09 11.51
N ARG A 98 -6.70 19.82 10.74
CA ARG A 98 -7.84 20.61 11.18
C ARG A 98 -9.10 19.78 11.01
N GLU A 99 -10.20 20.25 11.60
CA GLU A 99 -11.49 19.58 11.58
C GLU A 99 -11.96 19.21 10.16
N ASP A 100 -11.79 20.11 9.19
CA ASP A 100 -12.19 19.85 7.80
C ASP A 100 -11.39 18.72 7.14
N GLU A 101 -10.13 18.52 7.52
CA GLU A 101 -9.35 17.37 7.05
C GLU A 101 -9.76 16.07 7.77
N LEU A 102 -10.15 16.14 9.05
CA LEU A 102 -10.66 14.97 9.78
C LEU A 102 -11.98 14.48 9.17
N GLU A 103 -12.93 15.39 8.94
CA GLU A 103 -14.20 15.12 8.26
C GLU A 103 -13.98 14.58 6.84
N GLU A 104 -13.04 15.14 6.08
CA GLU A 104 -12.66 14.61 4.75
C GLU A 104 -12.18 13.16 4.84
N GLY A 105 -11.39 12.82 5.87
CA GLY A 105 -10.93 11.45 6.11
C GLY A 105 -12.07 10.46 6.33
N GLN A 106 -13.08 10.86 7.11
CA GLN A 106 -14.27 10.06 7.36
C GLN A 106 -15.03 9.77 6.06
N GLU A 107 -15.28 10.79 5.26
CA GLU A 107 -15.96 10.65 3.96
C GLU A 107 -15.19 9.75 3.00
N ILE A 108 -13.87 9.94 2.87
CA ILE A 108 -13.03 9.06 2.03
C ILE A 108 -13.16 7.60 2.47
N ALA A 109 -13.03 7.32 3.76
CA ALA A 109 -13.08 5.96 4.29
C ALA A 109 -14.45 5.31 4.10
N LYS A 110 -15.53 6.07 4.33
CA LYS A 110 -16.90 5.64 4.08
C LYS A 110 -17.09 5.25 2.62
N VAL A 111 -16.66 6.10 1.68
CA VAL A 111 -16.84 5.84 0.25
C VAL A 111 -15.98 4.67 -0.22
N PHE A 112 -14.75 4.53 0.28
CA PHE A 112 -13.92 3.34 0.01
C PHE A 112 -14.61 2.06 0.48
N PHE A 113 -15.19 2.08 1.68
CA PHE A 113 -15.89 0.93 2.22
C PHE A 113 -17.14 0.57 1.40
N GLN A 114 -17.95 1.56 1.05
CA GLN A 114 -19.15 1.38 0.21
C GLN A 114 -18.82 0.80 -1.17
N HIS A 115 -17.63 1.09 -1.70
CA HIS A 115 -17.13 0.52 -2.96
C HIS A 115 -16.42 -0.83 -2.80
N GLY A 116 -16.42 -1.41 -1.58
CA GLY A 116 -15.83 -2.72 -1.33
C GLY A 116 -14.30 -2.72 -1.36
N VAL A 117 -13.65 -1.55 -1.19
CA VAL A 117 -12.21 -1.43 -1.04
C VAL A 117 -11.85 -1.91 0.37
N CYS A 118 -11.66 -3.21 0.54
CA CYS A 118 -11.35 -3.81 1.82
C CYS A 118 -10.32 -4.93 1.67
N GLY A 119 -9.59 -5.20 2.75
CA GLY A 119 -8.59 -6.25 2.73
C GLY A 119 -7.63 -6.17 3.91
N LEU A 120 -6.52 -6.90 3.80
CA LEU A 120 -5.37 -6.69 4.67
C LEU A 120 -4.20 -6.18 3.87
N THR A 121 -3.34 -5.41 4.54
CA THR A 121 -2.04 -5.04 4.01
C THR A 121 -1.26 -6.29 3.53
N PRO A 122 -0.95 -6.41 2.23
CA PRO A 122 -0.20 -7.54 1.71
C PRO A 122 1.27 -7.49 2.18
N LYS A 123 1.95 -8.63 2.03
CA LYS A 123 3.41 -8.66 2.16
C LYS A 123 4.05 -7.81 1.06
N THR A 124 5.16 -7.16 1.39
CA THR A 124 6.04 -6.54 0.39
C THR A 124 6.49 -7.62 -0.58
N ARG A 125 6.33 -7.36 -1.88
CA ARG A 125 6.83 -8.19 -2.96
C ARG A 125 8.10 -7.57 -3.52
N VAL A 126 8.97 -8.44 -4.00
CA VAL A 126 10.22 -8.06 -4.66
C VAL A 126 10.27 -8.79 -5.99
N ARG A 127 10.60 -8.09 -7.07
CA ARG A 127 10.79 -8.68 -8.40
C ARG A 127 12.11 -8.20 -8.99
N GLU A 128 12.88 -9.15 -9.53
CA GLU A 128 14.13 -8.81 -10.23
C GLU A 128 13.80 -8.04 -11.52
N ALA A 129 14.40 -6.86 -11.68
CA ALA A 129 14.33 -6.05 -12.88
C ALA A 129 15.39 -6.48 -13.89
N PHE A 130 16.65 -6.55 -13.45
CA PHE A 130 17.79 -7.07 -14.21
C PHE A 130 18.99 -7.29 -13.28
N LYS A 131 19.80 -8.33 -13.51
CA LYS A 131 21.12 -8.58 -12.89
C LYS A 131 21.28 -7.96 -11.49
N SER A 132 20.77 -8.62 -10.46
CA SER A 132 20.94 -8.18 -9.06
C SER A 132 20.29 -6.84 -8.70
N HIS A 133 19.46 -6.28 -9.59
CA HIS A 133 18.63 -5.09 -9.36
C HIS A 133 17.18 -5.52 -9.16
N PHE A 134 16.60 -5.11 -8.04
CA PHE A 134 15.30 -5.54 -7.57
C PHE A 134 14.39 -4.35 -7.30
N VAL A 135 13.12 -4.47 -7.70
CA VAL A 135 12.08 -3.50 -7.38
C VAL A 135 11.21 -4.09 -6.28
N PHE A 136 10.99 -3.31 -5.23
CA PHE A 136 10.05 -3.69 -4.17
C PHE A 136 8.76 -2.89 -4.26
N ALA A 137 7.65 -3.57 -3.99
CA ALA A 137 6.31 -3.03 -4.00
C ALA A 137 5.52 -3.53 -2.80
N LYS A 138 4.68 -2.66 -2.26
CA LYS A 138 3.70 -2.99 -1.24
C LYS A 138 2.44 -2.23 -1.59
N ALA A 139 1.45 -2.92 -2.15
CA ALA A 139 0.13 -2.35 -2.35
C ALA A 139 -0.54 -2.11 -0.99
N ASP A 140 -1.50 -1.20 -0.94
CA ASP A 140 -2.14 -0.80 0.32
C ASP A 140 -2.96 -1.95 0.95
N LEU A 141 -3.79 -2.62 0.14
CA LEU A 141 -4.68 -3.70 0.61
C LEU A 141 -4.73 -4.88 -0.36
N ARG A 142 -5.00 -6.06 0.20
CA ARG A 142 -5.41 -7.25 -0.55
C ARG A 142 -6.68 -7.83 0.04
N SER A 143 -7.73 -7.92 -0.78
CA SER A 143 -9.01 -8.50 -0.38
C SER A 143 -8.89 -10.00 -0.14
N GLU A 144 -9.90 -10.57 0.53
CA GLU A 144 -10.00 -12.03 0.72
C GLU A 144 -10.13 -12.80 -0.61
N TYR A 145 -10.64 -12.13 -1.65
CA TYR A 145 -10.77 -12.68 -3.01
C TYR A 145 -9.48 -12.53 -3.82
N GLY A 146 -8.45 -11.92 -3.25
CA GLY A 146 -7.14 -11.75 -3.87
C GLY A 146 -6.96 -10.44 -4.65
N THR A 147 -7.96 -9.56 -4.69
CA THR A 147 -7.87 -8.24 -5.33
C THR A 147 -6.83 -7.38 -4.63
N LEU A 148 -5.88 -6.82 -5.40
CA LEU A 148 -4.91 -5.84 -4.91
C LEU A 148 -5.45 -4.43 -5.12
N TYR A 149 -5.50 -3.66 -4.04
CA TYR A 149 -5.90 -2.25 -4.08
C TYR A 149 -4.70 -1.35 -3.79
N GLU A 150 -4.61 -0.29 -4.57
CA GLU A 150 -3.83 0.90 -4.30
C GLU A 150 -4.81 2.06 -4.22
N PHE A 151 -4.81 2.84 -3.15
CA PHE A 151 -5.72 3.96 -3.03
C PHE A 151 -5.01 5.29 -2.85
N LYS A 152 -5.68 6.36 -3.24
CA LYS A 152 -5.20 7.74 -3.17
C LYS A 152 -6.31 8.61 -2.60
N THR A 153 -5.92 9.50 -1.69
CA THR A 153 -6.79 10.55 -1.15
C THR A 153 -6.96 11.72 -2.12
N TYR A 154 -6.68 11.53 -3.41
CA TYR A 154 -6.72 12.56 -4.45
C TYR A 154 -7.10 11.93 -5.81
N PRO A 155 -7.50 12.74 -6.80
CA PRO A 155 -7.93 12.23 -8.11
C PRO A 155 -6.84 11.42 -8.81
N ILE A 156 -7.22 10.40 -9.58
CA ILE A 156 -6.22 9.56 -10.27
C ILE A 156 -5.43 10.42 -11.27
N ASN A 157 -4.11 10.32 -11.21
CA ASN A 157 -3.20 11.05 -12.10
C ASN A 157 -2.11 10.12 -12.67
N GLU A 158 -1.30 10.64 -13.60
CA GLU A 158 -0.24 9.87 -14.27
C GLU A 158 0.75 9.24 -13.30
N TYR A 159 1.06 9.92 -12.20
CA TYR A 159 1.92 9.37 -11.14
C TYR A 159 1.30 8.14 -10.49
N ALA A 160 0.05 8.25 -10.03
CA ALA A 160 -0.67 7.15 -9.38
C ALA A 160 -0.84 5.97 -10.34
N GLU A 161 -1.18 6.24 -11.60
CA GLU A 161 -1.28 5.20 -12.62
C GLU A 161 0.04 4.47 -12.88
N LEU A 162 1.15 5.21 -13.04
CA LEU A 162 2.45 4.58 -13.29
C LEU A 162 2.92 3.77 -12.08
N GLN A 163 2.68 4.27 -10.86
CA GLN A 163 2.95 3.53 -9.63
C GLN A 163 2.19 2.21 -9.59
N ALA A 164 0.87 2.25 -9.83
CA ALA A 164 0.02 1.06 -9.85
C ALA A 164 0.39 0.08 -10.97
N LYS A 165 0.81 0.57 -12.16
CA LYS A 165 1.34 -0.28 -13.24
C LYS A 165 2.65 -0.98 -12.84
N ILE A 166 3.53 -0.32 -12.10
CA ILE A 166 4.73 -0.95 -11.53
C ILE A 166 4.34 -1.96 -10.45
N PHE A 167 3.38 -1.66 -9.59
CA PHE A 167 2.84 -2.63 -8.62
C PHE A 167 2.30 -3.87 -9.31
N SER A 168 1.48 -3.71 -10.34
CA SER A 168 0.99 -4.84 -11.13
C SER A 168 2.12 -5.66 -11.75
N TRP A 169 3.20 -5.00 -12.21
CA TRP A 169 4.40 -5.70 -12.65
C TRP A 169 5.10 -6.46 -11.51
N VAL A 170 5.33 -5.87 -10.35
CA VAL A 170 6.00 -6.56 -9.23
C VAL A 170 5.17 -7.74 -8.71
N TYR A 171 3.86 -7.57 -8.56
CA TYR A 171 2.95 -8.60 -8.07
C TYR A 171 2.58 -9.65 -9.13
N ASN A 172 2.76 -9.33 -10.42
CA ASN A 172 2.30 -10.16 -11.55
C ASN A 172 0.78 -10.44 -11.52
N GLU A 173 0.03 -9.45 -11.05
CA GLU A 173 -1.44 -9.47 -10.85
C GLU A 173 -1.98 -8.07 -11.19
N PRO A 174 -3.23 -7.91 -11.65
CA PRO A 174 -3.84 -6.58 -11.82
C PRO A 174 -3.92 -5.82 -10.48
N VAL A 175 -3.83 -4.50 -10.54
CA VAL A 175 -4.02 -3.60 -9.38
C VAL A 175 -5.22 -2.71 -9.62
N HIS A 176 -6.14 -2.66 -8.66
CA HIS A 176 -7.25 -1.74 -8.63
C HIS A 176 -6.76 -0.43 -8.00
N LEU A 177 -6.55 0.58 -8.85
CA LEU A 177 -6.20 1.92 -8.40
C LEU A 177 -7.49 2.70 -8.12
N VAL A 178 -7.61 3.18 -6.88
CA VAL A 178 -8.76 3.96 -6.41
C VAL A 178 -8.30 5.37 -6.05
N GLY A 179 -8.97 6.39 -6.53
CA GLY A 179 -8.72 7.79 -6.18
C GLY A 179 -9.98 8.47 -5.66
N TRP A 180 -9.82 9.50 -4.85
CA TRP A 180 -10.91 10.35 -4.34
C TRP A 180 -10.96 11.66 -5.11
N ASP A 181 -12.10 12.00 -5.71
CA ASP A 181 -12.25 13.24 -6.50
C ASP A 181 -12.84 14.44 -5.73
N GLY A 182 -13.20 14.24 -4.47
CA GLY A 182 -13.88 15.22 -3.62
C GLY A 182 -15.35 14.90 -3.33
N ASP A 183 -15.99 14.08 -4.18
CA ASP A 183 -17.39 13.67 -4.01
C ASP A 183 -17.59 12.14 -4.12
N LYS A 184 -16.77 11.47 -4.94
CA LYS A 184 -16.86 10.03 -5.23
C LYS A 184 -15.47 9.43 -5.44
N ILE A 185 -15.43 8.11 -5.60
CA ILE A 185 -14.22 7.44 -6.05
C ILE A 185 -14.14 7.33 -7.57
N GLU A 186 -12.91 7.44 -8.06
CA GLU A 186 -12.50 6.98 -9.37
C GLU A 186 -11.81 5.63 -9.20
N GLU A 187 -12.16 4.65 -10.02
CA GLU A 187 -11.51 3.33 -10.00
C GLU A 187 -11.04 2.94 -11.41
N VAL A 188 -9.79 2.49 -11.50
CA VAL A 188 -9.21 1.94 -12.73
C VAL A 188 -8.47 0.66 -12.41
N VAL A 189 -8.74 -0.41 -13.17
CA VAL A 189 -8.00 -1.67 -13.10
C VAL A 189 -6.80 -1.62 -14.04
N LEU A 190 -5.61 -1.66 -13.48
CA LEU A 190 -4.35 -1.51 -14.20
C LEU A 190 -3.58 -2.82 -14.27
N ASN A 191 -3.15 -3.14 -15.49
CA ASN A 191 -2.23 -4.24 -15.77
C ASN A 191 -0.79 -3.73 -15.84
N SER A 192 0.17 -4.66 -15.72
CA SER A 192 1.59 -4.36 -15.79
C SER A 192 1.97 -3.63 -17.08
N VAL A 193 2.89 -2.67 -16.96
CA VAL A 193 3.51 -2.00 -18.12
C VAL A 193 4.94 -2.50 -18.32
N ASN A 194 5.41 -2.48 -19.58
CA ASN A 194 6.78 -2.84 -19.90
C ASN A 194 7.71 -1.66 -19.61
N ILE A 195 8.49 -1.75 -18.53
CA ILE A 195 9.42 -0.70 -18.11
C ILE A 195 10.84 -1.17 -18.36
N ASN A 196 11.61 -0.36 -19.08
CA ASN A 196 13.04 -0.60 -19.24
C ASN A 196 13.81 -0.05 -18.03
N PHE A 197 13.86 -0.83 -16.95
CA PHE A 197 14.53 -0.45 -15.72
C PHE A 197 16.04 -0.18 -15.88
N LYS A 198 16.67 -0.67 -16.96
CA LYS A 198 18.11 -0.43 -17.23
C LYS A 198 18.43 1.03 -17.50
N ASN A 199 17.42 1.84 -17.83
CA ASN A 199 17.59 3.27 -18.06
C ASN A 199 17.56 4.08 -16.74
N ILE A 200 17.22 3.45 -15.60
CA ILE A 200 17.23 4.12 -14.30
C ILE A 200 18.70 4.21 -13.83
N PRO A 201 19.24 5.42 -13.61
CA PRO A 201 20.63 5.62 -13.21
C PRO A 201 20.95 4.95 -11.87
N ASN A 202 22.19 4.48 -11.73
CA ASN A 202 22.65 3.70 -10.57
C ASN A 202 22.48 4.45 -9.25
N GLU A 203 22.53 5.78 -9.24
CA GLU A 203 22.35 6.61 -8.05
C GLU A 203 20.93 6.58 -7.45
N PHE A 204 19.94 6.10 -8.20
CA PHE A 204 18.58 5.89 -7.68
C PHE A 204 18.39 4.54 -6.99
N TRP A 205 19.36 3.62 -7.18
CA TRP A 205 19.34 2.31 -6.57
C TRP A 205 20.08 2.33 -5.23
N GLU A 206 19.49 1.71 -4.23
CA GLU A 206 20.08 1.50 -2.91
C GLU A 206 20.86 0.19 -2.90
N ILE A 207 22.01 0.17 -2.22
CA ILE A 207 22.81 -1.05 -2.06
C ILE A 207 22.43 -1.67 -0.72
N GLU A 208 21.86 -2.87 -0.76
CA GLU A 208 21.39 -3.58 0.43
C GLU A 208 22.02 -4.97 0.54
N PRO A 209 22.28 -5.46 1.76
CA PRO A 209 22.68 -6.85 1.95
C PRO A 209 21.64 -7.81 1.36
N LEU A 210 22.05 -8.87 0.68
CA LEU A 210 21.12 -9.83 0.06
C LEU A 210 20.09 -10.41 1.06
N GLN A 211 20.51 -10.60 2.31
CA GLN A 211 19.65 -11.05 3.41
C GLN A 211 18.46 -10.11 3.71
N MET A 212 18.57 -8.81 3.41
CA MET A 212 17.46 -7.85 3.55
C MET A 212 16.31 -8.21 2.62
N LEU A 213 16.58 -8.71 1.40
CA LEU A 213 15.54 -9.14 0.47
C LEU A 213 14.64 -10.22 1.07
N LEU A 214 15.24 -11.14 1.83
CA LEU A 214 14.53 -12.22 2.51
C LEU A 214 13.64 -11.67 3.65
N SER A 215 14.01 -10.54 4.25
CA SER A 215 13.24 -9.91 5.33
C SER A 215 11.96 -9.22 4.85
N TYR A 216 11.93 -8.68 3.62
CA TYR A 216 10.74 -8.06 3.03
C TYR A 216 9.56 -9.03 2.87
N SER A 217 9.82 -10.35 2.92
CA SER A 217 8.79 -11.39 2.86
C SER A 217 8.06 -11.65 4.20
N LYS A 218 8.51 -11.01 5.30
CA LYS A 218 7.83 -11.06 6.59
C LYS A 218 6.69 -10.03 6.60
N PRO A 219 5.47 -10.39 7.03
CA PRO A 219 4.41 -9.42 7.17
C PRO A 219 4.87 -8.34 8.15
N PHE A 220 4.74 -7.07 7.76
CA PHE A 220 5.04 -5.93 8.61
C PHE A 220 3.88 -5.77 9.60
N ILE A 221 3.80 -6.68 10.58
CA ILE A 221 3.00 -6.45 11.78
C ILE A 221 3.86 -5.48 12.58
N ARG A 222 3.57 -4.18 12.51
CA ARG A 222 3.79 -3.36 13.71
C ARG A 222 2.97 -4.07 14.76
N GLU A 223 3.63 -4.66 15.76
CA GLU A 223 2.99 -4.97 17.02
C GLU A 223 2.48 -3.63 17.54
N TYR A 224 1.25 -3.27 17.14
CA TYR A 224 0.54 -2.15 17.72
C TYR A 224 0.33 -2.56 19.17
N GLY A 225 1.21 -2.07 20.04
CA GLY A 225 1.12 -2.19 21.47
C GLY A 225 -0.06 -1.37 21.96
N TYR A 226 -1.27 -1.88 21.76
CA TYR A 226 -2.46 -1.41 22.44
C TYR A 226 -2.99 -2.56 23.31
N TYR A 227 -2.35 -2.70 24.48
CA TYR A 227 -3.07 -3.13 25.66
C TYR A 227 -3.99 -1.98 26.08
N ARG A 228 -5.21 -1.91 25.53
CA ARG A 228 -6.32 -1.39 26.32
C ARG A 228 -6.84 -2.56 27.14
N THR A 229 -6.29 -2.66 28.35
CA THR A 229 -6.90 -3.36 29.48
C THR A 229 -8.37 -3.03 29.56
N PHE A 230 -9.23 -4.04 29.37
CA PHE A 230 -10.53 -4.11 30.02
C PHE A 230 -10.74 -5.54 30.50
N LEU A 231 -10.51 -5.73 31.80
CA LEU A 231 -11.19 -6.71 32.63
C LEU A 231 -12.59 -6.18 32.95
#